data_AF-A0AAJ0BNK5-F1
#
_entry.id   AF-A0AAJ0BNK5-F1
#
_cell.length_a   1.000
_cell.length_b   1.000
_cell.length_c   1.000
_cell.angle_alpha   90.00
_cell.angle_beta   90.00
_cell.angle_gamma   90.00
#
_symmetry.space_group_name_H-M   'P 1'
#
loop_
_entity.id
_entity.type
_entity.pdbx_description
1 polymer ?
#
loop_
_entity_poly.entity_id
_entity_poly.type
_entity_poly.pdbx_seq_one_letter_code
_entity_poly.pdbx_strand_id
1 'polypeptide(L)'
;MSHRKYEAPRHGSLAYLPRKRAARHRGKVKSFPKDDPKKPVHLTAMMGYKAGMTTIVRDLDRPGAKANKKEVVEAVTIIDTPPYIETPRGLRSLTTVWAEHLGDEVKRRFYKNWYKSKKKAFTKYAKKHSENNGSSITRELERIKKYCTVVRVLAHTQIRKTPLKQKKAHLMEIQINGGSVADKVEFGHGLFEKPISVDSVFEQDEVIDVIAVTKGHGYSGVTARWGTKKLPRKTHKGLRKVACIGAWHPSHVQWTVARAGQMGYHHRTSVNHKVYRIGKGDADDNAATEVDVTKKKITPLGGFVRYGEINNDFVMVKGSVPGTKKRVMTLRKSMFIHTSRKALEKVDLKWIDTSSEFGHGAFQTPAEKKQFQGTLKKDLAASSRPRYRYSAEFHLRKERRHTAISQPRRRQRQHSPPHLSWQRPTQQDSSTPLFTTTTGRMASDEDYMAFLDKANQDPSAGYTKTTSSSGSSPFRTTDEGVEIPSVLRGVARGGRKEAVYSSEADEPFEVVGLRLEGDQGGKKGVVVLPDEEQFAKMIGHSDPANAEIEILDPVDWDANGTYADVVEAVTQAGKGNDVRVYRVVRDGTRVEYWVVTTTGERGKGSLVGLKALAVES
;
A
#
# COMPACT_ATOMS: atom_id res chain seq x y z
N MET A 1 -3.49 -14.86 38.91
CA MET A 1 -3.12 -13.61 38.18
C MET A 1 -3.81 -12.43 38.84
N SER A 2 -3.20 -11.24 38.84
CA SER A 2 -3.88 -10.02 39.34
C SER A 2 -4.74 -9.37 38.24
N HIS A 3 -5.86 -8.76 38.63
CA HIS A 3 -6.73 -8.03 37.71
C HIS A 3 -6.15 -6.64 37.38
N ARG A 4 -6.74 -5.97 36.38
CA ARG A 4 -6.28 -4.64 35.97
C ARG A 4 -6.74 -3.57 36.96
N LYS A 5 -5.83 -3.08 37.82
CA LYS A 5 -6.09 -2.10 38.90
C LYS A 5 -7.00 -0.90 38.55
N TYR A 6 -6.93 -0.39 37.33
CA TYR A 6 -7.87 0.63 36.82
C TYR A 6 -8.32 0.28 35.41
N GLU A 7 -9.62 0.10 35.24
CA GLU A 7 -10.23 -0.11 33.93
C GLU A 7 -10.14 1.14 33.05
N ALA A 8 -10.06 0.92 31.73
CA ALA A 8 -10.23 1.97 30.72
C ALA A 8 -10.36 1.31 29.35
N PRO A 9 -11.06 1.95 28.39
CA PRO A 9 -11.38 1.36 27.09
C PRO A 9 -10.13 0.96 26.29
N ARG A 10 -10.32 -0.03 25.43
CA ARG A 10 -9.27 -0.59 24.58
C ARG A 10 -8.71 0.44 23.59
N HIS A 11 -7.38 0.54 23.51
CA HIS A 11 -6.70 1.35 22.49
C HIS A 11 -6.87 0.77 21.06
N GLY A 12 -7.92 1.24 20.37
CA GLY A 12 -8.18 0.99 18.96
C GLY A 12 -8.99 -0.28 18.66
N SER A 13 -9.97 -0.13 17.76
CA SER A 13 -10.88 -1.19 17.34
C SER A 13 -10.18 -2.32 16.57
N LEU A 14 -10.53 -3.56 16.93
CA LEU A 14 -10.02 -4.79 16.29
C LEU A 14 -10.62 -5.01 14.89
N ALA A 15 -11.83 -4.52 14.61
CA ALA A 15 -12.55 -4.69 13.34
C ALA A 15 -11.85 -4.07 12.11
N TYR A 16 -10.72 -3.38 12.32
CA TYR A 16 -9.91 -2.73 11.30
C TYR A 16 -8.52 -3.37 11.11
N LEU A 17 -8.29 -4.54 11.70
CA LEU A 17 -7.13 -5.40 11.45
C LEU A 17 -7.31 -6.29 10.20
N PRO A 18 -6.21 -6.81 9.61
CA PRO A 18 -4.83 -6.40 9.83
C PRO A 18 -4.58 -4.99 9.26
N ARG A 19 -3.88 -4.14 10.02
CA ARG A 19 -3.62 -2.73 9.65
C ARG A 19 -2.45 -2.60 8.66
N LYS A 20 -2.58 -3.24 7.50
CA LYS A 20 -1.63 -3.25 6.38
C LYS A 20 -2.03 -2.27 5.25
N ARG A 21 -1.15 -2.11 4.25
CA ARG A 21 -1.42 -1.29 3.04
C ARG A 21 -2.53 -1.93 2.21
N ALA A 22 -3.40 -1.12 1.61
CA ALA A 22 -4.41 -1.58 0.66
C ALA A 22 -3.76 -2.00 -0.67
N ALA A 23 -4.02 -3.23 -1.12
CA ALA A 23 -3.51 -3.76 -2.39
C ALA A 23 -4.12 -3.08 -3.64
N ARG A 24 -5.27 -2.39 -3.49
CA ARG A 24 -5.93 -1.62 -4.56
C ARG A 24 -5.95 -0.14 -4.19
N HIS A 25 -5.66 0.75 -5.15
CA HIS A 25 -5.60 2.20 -4.93
C HIS A 25 -6.97 2.88 -4.84
N ARG A 26 -7.96 2.40 -5.62
CA ARG A 26 -9.36 2.85 -5.52
C ARG A 26 -10.08 2.09 -4.41
N GLY A 27 -11.10 2.70 -3.82
CA GLY A 27 -12.17 1.96 -3.14
C GLY A 27 -12.66 0.78 -3.99
N LYS A 28 -12.63 -0.42 -3.42
CA LYS A 28 -13.47 -1.53 -3.91
C LYS A 28 -14.80 -1.44 -3.16
N VAL A 29 -15.92 -1.39 -3.89
CA VAL A 29 -17.23 -1.69 -3.30
C VAL A 29 -17.22 -3.16 -2.87
N LYS A 30 -17.47 -3.44 -1.59
CA LYS A 30 -17.58 -4.82 -1.09
C LYS A 30 -19.00 -5.37 -1.29
N SER A 31 -19.99 -4.53 -1.01
CA SER A 31 -21.43 -4.81 -1.12
C SER A 31 -22.11 -3.58 -1.72
N PHE A 32 -23.12 -3.79 -2.56
CA PHE A 32 -24.02 -2.74 -3.03
C PHE A 32 -25.26 -2.66 -2.14
N PRO A 33 -26.07 -1.58 -2.21
CA PRO A 33 -27.37 -1.54 -1.54
C PRO A 33 -28.22 -2.75 -1.91
N LYS A 34 -29.14 -3.16 -1.03
CA LYS A 34 -30.10 -4.22 -1.36
C LYS A 34 -30.92 -3.81 -2.59
N ASP A 35 -31.19 -4.78 -3.45
CA ASP A 35 -32.03 -4.59 -4.62
C ASP A 35 -33.51 -4.58 -4.22
N ASP A 36 -34.32 -3.86 -4.99
CA ASP A 36 -35.76 -3.67 -4.76
C ASP A 36 -36.46 -3.58 -6.12
N PRO A 37 -36.99 -4.71 -6.64
CA PRO A 37 -37.59 -4.77 -7.98
C PRO A 37 -38.77 -3.82 -8.21
N LYS A 38 -39.39 -3.27 -7.15
CA LYS A 38 -40.51 -2.31 -7.26
C LYS A 38 -40.06 -0.90 -7.62
N LYS A 39 -38.76 -0.59 -7.51
CA LYS A 39 -38.20 0.73 -7.86
C LYS A 39 -37.78 0.78 -9.33
N PRO A 40 -37.76 1.96 -9.96
CA PRO A 40 -37.20 2.12 -11.31
C PRO A 40 -35.72 1.71 -11.35
N VAL A 41 -35.30 1.28 -12.53
CA VAL A 41 -33.93 0.82 -12.81
C VAL A 41 -32.94 1.97 -12.64
N HIS A 42 -31.92 1.81 -11.80
CA HIS A 42 -30.96 2.88 -11.47
C HIS A 42 -29.56 2.37 -11.10
N LEU A 43 -28.58 3.27 -11.21
CA LEU A 43 -27.18 3.04 -10.83
C LEU A 43 -26.96 3.33 -9.34
N THR A 44 -26.12 2.51 -8.71
CA THR A 44 -25.92 2.54 -7.24
C THR A 44 -24.60 3.18 -6.78
N ALA A 45 -23.71 3.57 -7.70
CA ALA A 45 -22.37 4.07 -7.38
C ALA A 45 -21.73 4.86 -8.54
N MET A 46 -20.76 5.71 -8.23
CA MET A 46 -19.96 6.49 -9.20
C MET A 46 -18.50 6.66 -8.72
N MET A 47 -17.58 6.98 -9.63
CA MET A 47 -16.24 7.45 -9.28
C MET A 47 -16.11 8.98 -9.37
N GLY A 48 -15.40 9.55 -8.40
CA GLY A 48 -14.94 10.93 -8.43
C GLY A 48 -13.52 11.06 -7.88
N TYR A 49 -12.96 12.26 -7.94
CA TYR A 49 -11.62 12.58 -7.47
C TYR A 49 -11.69 13.66 -6.39
N LYS A 50 -11.08 13.40 -5.23
CA LYS A 50 -11.04 14.41 -4.16
C LYS A 50 -10.24 15.63 -4.62
N ALA A 51 -10.92 16.74 -4.89
CA ALA A 51 -10.28 17.96 -5.37
C ALA A 51 -9.74 18.78 -4.18
N GLY A 52 -10.63 19.16 -3.27
CA GLY A 52 -10.30 19.98 -2.13
C GLY A 52 -11.29 19.86 -0.99
N MET A 53 -11.19 20.82 -0.07
CA MET A 53 -12.21 21.11 0.93
C MET A 53 -12.40 22.64 0.91
N THR A 54 -13.55 23.10 1.41
CA THR A 54 -13.87 24.51 1.62
C THR A 54 -14.89 24.59 2.78
N THR A 55 -15.34 25.79 3.16
CA THR A 55 -16.45 25.99 4.10
C THR A 55 -17.68 26.56 3.41
N ILE A 56 -18.85 26.21 3.92
CA ILE A 56 -20.13 26.82 3.52
C ILE A 56 -20.81 27.44 4.75
N VAL A 57 -21.69 28.41 4.50
CA VAL A 57 -22.71 28.86 5.45
C VAL A 57 -24.06 28.34 4.95
N ARG A 58 -24.88 27.86 5.89
CA ARG A 58 -26.27 27.52 5.65
C ARG A 58 -27.10 27.77 6.89
N ASP A 59 -28.41 27.89 6.71
CA ASP A 59 -29.32 27.76 7.84
C ASP A 59 -29.46 26.29 8.29
N LEU A 60 -29.61 26.12 9.60
CA LEU A 60 -29.92 24.85 10.23
C LEU A 60 -31.40 24.81 10.62
N ASP A 61 -32.24 24.25 9.76
CA ASP A 61 -33.56 23.79 10.20
C ASP A 61 -33.45 22.40 10.84
N ARG A 62 -33.58 22.36 12.17
CA ARG A 62 -33.68 21.14 12.96
C ARG A 62 -34.38 21.44 14.30
N PRO A 63 -35.72 21.35 14.37
CA PRO A 63 -36.48 21.62 15.58
C PRO A 63 -35.94 20.86 16.82
N GLY A 64 -35.71 21.60 17.90
CA GLY A 64 -35.08 21.10 19.14
C GLY A 64 -33.55 21.24 19.21
N ALA A 65 -32.86 21.74 18.18
CA ALA A 65 -31.43 22.08 18.25
C ALA A 65 -31.21 23.52 18.77
N LYS A 66 -30.16 23.75 19.60
CA LYS A 66 -29.77 25.10 20.08
C LYS A 66 -29.43 26.10 18.95
N ALA A 67 -29.08 25.57 17.78
CA ALA A 67 -28.80 26.32 16.55
C ALA A 67 -29.92 26.21 15.49
N ASN A 68 -31.13 25.78 15.88
CA ASN A 68 -32.29 25.79 14.99
C ASN A 68 -32.59 27.22 14.50
N LYS A 69 -32.88 27.39 13.21
CA LYS A 69 -33.05 28.70 12.54
C LYS A 69 -31.87 29.66 12.77
N LYS A 70 -30.65 29.12 12.77
CA LYS A 70 -29.40 29.91 12.80
C LYS A 70 -28.45 29.43 11.72
N GLU A 71 -27.62 30.37 11.28
CA GLU A 71 -26.53 30.11 10.36
C GLU A 71 -25.46 29.23 11.03
N VAL A 72 -25.00 28.22 10.30
CA VAL A 72 -23.91 27.33 10.72
C VAL A 72 -22.85 27.25 9.63
N VAL A 73 -21.60 27.49 10.03
CA VAL A 73 -20.43 27.25 9.18
C VAL A 73 -20.10 25.76 9.23
N GLU A 74 -20.11 25.08 8.08
CA GLU A 74 -19.75 23.66 8.00
C GLU A 74 -18.68 23.42 6.93
N ALA A 75 -17.66 22.63 7.28
CA ALA A 75 -16.63 22.21 6.34
C ALA A 75 -17.16 21.15 5.37
N VAL A 76 -16.85 21.27 4.08
CA VAL A 76 -17.24 20.35 3.01
C VAL A 76 -16.03 19.82 2.24
N THR A 77 -16.17 18.66 1.61
CA THR A 77 -15.25 18.19 0.57
C THR A 77 -15.86 18.42 -0.80
N ILE A 78 -15.08 18.95 -1.73
CA ILE A 78 -15.43 18.99 -3.16
C ILE A 78 -14.81 17.81 -3.89
N ILE A 79 -15.63 17.05 -4.61
CA ILE A 79 -15.24 15.86 -5.37
C ILE A 79 -15.55 16.10 -6.85
N ASP A 80 -14.51 16.20 -7.66
CA ASP A 80 -14.55 16.34 -9.13
C ASP A 80 -15.03 15.00 -9.73
N THR A 81 -16.20 15.01 -10.38
CA THR A 81 -16.89 13.83 -10.92
C THR A 81 -17.00 13.94 -12.44
N PRO A 82 -15.89 13.77 -13.19
CA PRO A 82 -15.95 13.73 -14.65
C PRO A 82 -16.85 12.55 -15.07
N PRO A 83 -17.65 12.70 -16.15
CA PRO A 83 -18.54 11.65 -16.59
C PRO A 83 -17.79 10.36 -16.94
N TYR A 84 -18.48 9.23 -16.80
CA TYR A 84 -17.92 7.89 -17.05
C TYR A 84 -18.69 7.15 -18.15
N ILE A 85 -18.07 6.09 -18.70
CA ILE A 85 -18.62 5.25 -19.80
C ILE A 85 -18.52 3.76 -19.41
N GLU A 86 -19.41 2.92 -19.93
CA GLU A 86 -19.79 1.62 -19.31
C GLU A 86 -19.13 0.32 -19.87
N THR A 87 -19.45 -0.86 -19.30
CA THR A 87 -19.10 -2.28 -19.64
C THR A 87 -19.67 -3.26 -18.54
N PRO A 88 -19.20 -4.49 -18.19
CA PRO A 88 -19.79 -5.28 -17.05
C PRO A 88 -18.86 -6.22 -16.18
N ARG A 89 -19.13 -6.43 -14.86
CA ARG A 89 -18.70 -7.63 -14.03
C ARG A 89 -19.04 -7.65 -12.52
N GLY A 90 -19.01 -8.86 -11.92
CA GLY A 90 -19.03 -9.17 -10.48
C GLY A 90 -20.11 -10.20 -10.07
N LEU A 91 -19.84 -11.06 -9.07
CA LEU A 91 -20.37 -12.45 -8.94
C LEU A 91 -19.77 -13.40 -10.02
N ARG A 92 -20.10 -14.71 -10.01
CA ARG A 92 -19.56 -15.67 -11.01
C ARG A 92 -20.02 -15.23 -12.41
N SER A 93 -19.13 -14.60 -13.16
CA SER A 93 -19.46 -13.97 -14.43
C SER A 93 -19.81 -15.01 -15.49
N LEU A 94 -21.10 -15.13 -15.82
CA LEU A 94 -21.63 -16.00 -16.88
C LEU A 94 -21.06 -15.61 -18.26
N THR A 95 -21.20 -14.34 -18.61
CA THR A 95 -20.73 -13.68 -19.84
C THR A 95 -20.22 -12.28 -19.48
N THR A 96 -19.65 -11.54 -20.44
CA THR A 96 -19.13 -10.19 -20.19
C THR A 96 -19.13 -9.39 -21.49
N VAL A 97 -20.28 -8.79 -21.81
CA VAL A 97 -20.47 -8.00 -23.04
C VAL A 97 -19.79 -6.64 -22.92
N TRP A 98 -18.80 -6.36 -23.77
CA TRP A 98 -18.23 -5.03 -23.93
C TRP A 98 -18.90 -4.29 -25.10
N ALA A 99 -18.94 -2.96 -25.01
CA ALA A 99 -19.26 -2.11 -26.16
C ALA A 99 -18.17 -2.20 -27.25
N GLU A 100 -18.48 -1.75 -28.47
CA GLU A 100 -17.64 -1.94 -29.65
C GLU A 100 -16.41 -1.03 -29.65
N HIS A 101 -16.60 0.26 -29.37
CA HIS A 101 -15.61 1.33 -29.55
C HIS A 101 -14.99 1.81 -28.24
N LEU A 102 -14.35 0.90 -27.50
CA LEU A 102 -13.72 1.24 -26.22
C LEU A 102 -12.63 2.33 -26.34
N GLY A 103 -12.75 3.38 -25.55
CA GLY A 103 -11.83 4.52 -25.55
C GLY A 103 -10.38 4.19 -25.14
N ASP A 104 -9.44 4.99 -25.66
CA ASP A 104 -7.99 4.80 -25.48
C ASP A 104 -7.55 4.83 -24.00
N GLU A 105 -8.30 5.53 -23.14
CA GLU A 105 -8.06 5.58 -21.69
C GLU A 105 -8.37 4.25 -20.98
N VAL A 106 -9.31 3.48 -21.51
CA VAL A 106 -9.68 2.13 -21.03
C VAL A 106 -8.70 1.10 -21.57
N LYS A 107 -8.33 1.20 -22.85
CA LYS A 107 -7.32 0.33 -23.46
C LYS A 107 -6.00 0.41 -22.65
N ARG A 108 -5.63 1.59 -22.14
CA ARG A 108 -4.52 1.79 -21.18
C ARG A 108 -4.66 1.07 -19.85
N ARG A 109 -5.86 0.65 -19.41
CA ARG A 109 -6.08 -0.15 -18.19
C ARG A 109 -5.32 -1.48 -18.26
N PHE A 110 -5.36 -2.12 -19.43
CA PHE A 110 -4.84 -3.47 -19.70
C PHE A 110 -3.31 -3.54 -19.92
N TYR A 111 -2.63 -2.41 -20.16
CA TYR A 111 -1.18 -2.39 -20.35
C TYR A 111 -0.44 -1.79 -19.15
N LYS A 112 0.71 -2.38 -18.77
CA LYS A 112 1.72 -1.68 -17.95
C LYS A 112 2.38 -0.57 -18.79
N ASN A 113 3.02 -0.94 -19.89
CA ASN A 113 3.81 -0.04 -20.75
C ASN A 113 3.08 0.30 -22.06
N TRP A 114 2.13 1.25 -22.01
CA TRP A 114 1.31 1.63 -23.17
C TRP A 114 2.14 2.01 -24.42
N TYR A 115 3.19 2.82 -24.25
CA TYR A 115 3.96 3.38 -25.36
C TYR A 115 4.80 2.34 -26.13
N LYS A 116 5.25 1.27 -25.46
CA LYS A 116 5.95 0.12 -26.09
C LYS A 116 4.98 -0.94 -26.65
N SER A 117 3.68 -0.82 -26.41
CA SER A 117 2.70 -1.84 -26.80
C SER A 117 2.20 -1.66 -28.24
N LYS A 118 1.90 -2.76 -28.93
CA LYS A 118 1.18 -2.75 -30.23
C LYS A 118 -0.32 -2.40 -30.10
N LYS A 119 -0.80 -2.02 -28.90
CA LYS A 119 -2.16 -1.54 -28.56
C LYS A 119 -3.35 -2.45 -28.97
N LYS A 120 -3.12 -3.73 -29.31
CA LYS A 120 -4.12 -4.70 -29.82
C LYS A 120 -5.22 -5.13 -28.82
N ALA A 121 -5.50 -4.36 -27.78
CA ALA A 121 -6.59 -4.68 -26.85
C ALA A 121 -7.95 -4.45 -27.52
N PHE A 122 -8.84 -5.43 -27.42
CA PHE A 122 -10.19 -5.45 -28.02
C PHE A 122 -10.26 -5.38 -29.56
N THR A 123 -9.16 -5.43 -30.31
CA THR A 123 -9.23 -5.34 -31.79
C THR A 123 -9.92 -6.54 -32.44
N LYS A 124 -9.75 -7.76 -31.88
CA LYS A 124 -10.54 -8.93 -32.31
C LYS A 124 -11.99 -8.88 -31.82
N TYR A 125 -12.24 -8.21 -30.69
CA TYR A 125 -13.59 -8.13 -30.10
C TYR A 125 -14.48 -7.18 -30.91
N ALA A 126 -13.97 -6.01 -31.32
CA ALA A 126 -14.69 -5.10 -32.21
C ALA A 126 -15.04 -5.78 -33.55
N LYS A 127 -14.12 -6.58 -34.13
CA LYS A 127 -14.41 -7.36 -35.34
C LYS A 127 -15.55 -8.39 -35.13
N LYS A 128 -15.57 -9.10 -34.00
CA LYS A 128 -16.69 -10.00 -33.60
C LYS A 128 -18.03 -9.26 -33.40
N HIS A 129 -17.97 -7.95 -33.14
CA HIS A 129 -19.15 -7.11 -32.92
C HIS A 129 -19.78 -6.67 -34.25
N SER A 130 -18.95 -6.29 -35.24
CA SER A 130 -19.41 -5.95 -36.59
C SER A 130 -19.69 -7.17 -37.49
N GLU A 131 -19.08 -8.32 -37.20
CA GLU A 131 -19.41 -9.60 -37.85
C GLU A 131 -20.82 -10.10 -37.48
N ASN A 132 -21.55 -10.60 -38.48
CA ASN A 132 -22.88 -11.21 -38.33
C ASN A 132 -23.87 -10.35 -37.52
N ASN A 133 -23.90 -9.04 -37.78
CA ASN A 133 -24.77 -8.03 -37.16
C ASN A 133 -24.79 -8.08 -35.62
N GLY A 134 -23.65 -8.39 -34.98
CA GLY A 134 -23.56 -8.46 -33.53
C GLY A 134 -24.36 -9.61 -32.89
N SER A 135 -24.90 -10.56 -33.66
CA SER A 135 -25.70 -11.70 -33.18
C SER A 135 -25.08 -12.48 -32.01
N SER A 136 -23.74 -12.59 -31.99
CA SER A 136 -23.00 -13.22 -30.89
C SER A 136 -23.11 -12.46 -29.56
N ILE A 137 -23.39 -11.15 -29.60
CA ILE A 137 -23.59 -10.26 -28.47
C ILE A 137 -25.03 -10.32 -27.98
N THR A 138 -26.01 -10.30 -28.90
CA THR A 138 -27.43 -10.50 -28.58
C THR A 138 -27.63 -11.80 -27.79
N ARG A 139 -27.01 -12.90 -28.26
CA ARG A 139 -26.98 -14.19 -27.56
C ARG A 139 -26.29 -14.14 -26.18
N GLU A 140 -25.28 -13.29 -25.98
CA GLU A 140 -24.66 -13.09 -24.67
C GLU A 140 -25.53 -12.24 -23.73
N LEU A 141 -26.34 -11.29 -24.24
CA LEU A 141 -27.32 -10.50 -23.49
C LEU A 141 -28.54 -11.35 -23.08
N GLU A 142 -29.10 -12.14 -23.99
CA GLU A 142 -30.17 -13.12 -23.71
C GLU A 142 -29.78 -14.10 -22.61
N ARG A 143 -28.53 -14.59 -22.62
CA ARG A 143 -28.01 -15.44 -21.55
C ARG A 143 -27.96 -14.72 -20.20
N ILE A 144 -27.69 -13.40 -20.17
CA ILE A 144 -27.78 -12.61 -18.93
C ILE A 144 -29.24 -12.52 -18.49
N LYS A 145 -30.18 -12.17 -19.39
CA LYS A 145 -31.61 -12.12 -19.08
C LYS A 145 -32.15 -13.44 -18.51
N LYS A 146 -31.71 -14.59 -19.05
CA LYS A 146 -32.20 -15.93 -18.65
C LYS A 146 -31.56 -16.49 -17.37
N TYR A 147 -30.29 -16.20 -17.09
CA TYR A 147 -29.54 -16.92 -16.04
C TYR A 147 -28.90 -16.04 -14.95
N CYS A 148 -28.86 -14.71 -15.08
CA CYS A 148 -28.22 -13.84 -14.09
C CYS A 148 -29.25 -13.24 -13.11
N THR A 149 -29.05 -13.44 -11.81
CA THR A 149 -29.86 -12.78 -10.77
C THR A 149 -29.45 -11.33 -10.49
N VAL A 150 -28.20 -10.97 -10.79
CA VAL A 150 -27.63 -9.63 -10.54
C VAL A 150 -26.94 -9.14 -11.80
N VAL A 151 -27.39 -8.00 -12.33
CA VAL A 151 -26.75 -7.32 -13.45
C VAL A 151 -25.76 -6.28 -12.91
N ARG A 152 -24.57 -6.24 -13.48
CA ARG A 152 -23.52 -5.30 -13.10
C ARG A 152 -22.82 -4.70 -14.28
N VAL A 153 -22.62 -3.40 -14.18
CA VAL A 153 -22.07 -2.57 -15.22
C VAL A 153 -20.71 -2.04 -14.77
N LEU A 154 -19.65 -2.33 -15.51
CA LEU A 154 -18.39 -1.65 -15.35
C LEU A 154 -18.56 -0.19 -15.76
N ALA A 155 -17.75 0.68 -15.18
CA ALA A 155 -17.70 2.09 -15.50
C ALA A 155 -16.25 2.57 -15.54
N HIS A 156 -15.91 3.45 -16.47
CA HIS A 156 -14.57 4.04 -16.57
C HIS A 156 -14.60 5.57 -16.53
N THR A 157 -13.82 6.16 -15.61
CA THR A 157 -13.63 7.62 -15.54
C THR A 157 -13.06 8.19 -16.84
N GLN A 158 -13.58 9.32 -17.35
CA GLN A 158 -12.89 10.13 -18.36
C GLN A 158 -11.79 10.96 -17.68
N ILE A 159 -10.62 10.37 -17.42
CA ILE A 159 -9.61 10.97 -16.53
C ILE A 159 -8.87 12.15 -17.17
N ARG A 160 -8.82 12.25 -18.51
CA ARG A 160 -8.24 13.43 -19.19
C ARG A 160 -9.02 14.73 -18.94
N LYS A 161 -10.29 14.67 -18.54
CA LYS A 161 -11.08 15.86 -18.18
C LYS A 161 -10.73 16.43 -16.80
N THR A 162 -9.90 15.74 -16.02
CA THR A 162 -9.39 16.21 -14.71
C THR A 162 -7.99 16.81 -14.87
N PRO A 163 -7.53 17.72 -13.98
CA PRO A 163 -6.16 18.27 -13.97
C PRO A 163 -5.09 17.25 -13.51
N LEU A 164 -5.30 15.95 -13.74
CA LEU A 164 -4.43 14.86 -13.34
C LEU A 164 -3.49 14.44 -14.47
N LYS A 165 -2.19 14.31 -14.17
CA LYS A 165 -1.17 13.80 -15.13
C LYS A 165 -1.42 12.35 -15.58
N GLN A 166 -2.34 11.61 -14.93
CA GLN A 166 -2.62 10.20 -15.20
C GLN A 166 -3.61 10.04 -16.36
N LYS A 167 -3.15 9.56 -17.52
CA LYS A 167 -4.00 9.31 -18.72
C LYS A 167 -4.64 7.91 -18.75
N LYS A 168 -4.84 7.24 -17.61
CA LYS A 168 -5.23 5.82 -17.48
C LYS A 168 -6.53 5.70 -16.67
N ALA A 169 -7.66 5.50 -17.34
CA ALA A 169 -9.00 5.51 -16.72
C ALA A 169 -9.14 4.45 -15.63
N HIS A 170 -9.87 4.76 -14.56
CA HIS A 170 -10.20 3.80 -13.50
C HIS A 170 -11.46 3.03 -13.87
N LEU A 171 -11.33 1.72 -14.04
CA LEU A 171 -12.41 0.80 -14.40
C LEU A 171 -13.00 0.19 -13.12
N MET A 172 -14.21 0.56 -12.72
CA MET A 172 -14.98 -0.03 -11.60
C MET A 172 -16.11 -0.90 -12.11
N GLU A 173 -16.78 -1.60 -11.19
CA GLU A 173 -18.05 -2.31 -11.38
C GLU A 173 -19.07 -1.60 -10.48
N ILE A 174 -20.26 -1.32 -11.01
CA ILE A 174 -21.47 -0.74 -10.41
C ILE A 174 -22.57 -1.83 -10.51
N GLN A 175 -23.49 -1.88 -9.55
CA GLN A 175 -24.66 -2.74 -9.65
C GLN A 175 -25.87 -1.91 -10.08
N ILE A 176 -26.67 -2.45 -11.00
CA ILE A 176 -28.00 -1.89 -11.30
C ILE A 176 -28.98 -2.50 -10.31
N ASN A 177 -29.76 -1.66 -9.64
CA ASN A 177 -30.89 -2.06 -8.80
C ASN A 177 -32.20 -1.51 -9.39
N GLY A 178 -33.34 -2.07 -9.00
CA GLY A 178 -34.67 -1.70 -9.51
C GLY A 178 -35.07 -2.44 -10.79
N GLY A 179 -36.36 -2.72 -10.94
CA GLY A 179 -36.95 -3.47 -12.06
C GLY A 179 -36.61 -4.96 -12.12
N SER A 180 -37.04 -5.60 -13.21
CA SER A 180 -36.76 -6.98 -13.59
C SER A 180 -35.30 -7.16 -14.07
N VAL A 181 -34.88 -8.41 -14.28
CA VAL A 181 -33.55 -8.69 -14.88
C VAL A 181 -33.49 -8.23 -16.34
N ALA A 182 -34.58 -8.29 -17.09
CA ALA A 182 -34.62 -7.84 -18.48
C ALA A 182 -34.39 -6.33 -18.57
N ASP A 183 -35.13 -5.55 -17.78
CA ASP A 183 -35.07 -4.10 -17.70
C ASP A 183 -33.66 -3.63 -17.32
N LYS A 184 -33.00 -4.32 -16.38
CA LYS A 184 -31.59 -4.07 -15.99
C LYS A 184 -30.61 -4.31 -17.14
N VAL A 185 -30.84 -5.34 -17.96
CA VAL A 185 -30.00 -5.61 -19.14
C VAL A 185 -30.22 -4.55 -20.22
N GLU A 186 -31.46 -4.15 -20.47
CA GLU A 186 -31.81 -3.15 -21.48
C GLU A 186 -31.34 -1.74 -21.10
N PHE A 187 -31.49 -1.35 -19.83
CA PHE A 187 -30.93 -0.12 -19.28
C PHE A 187 -29.40 -0.08 -19.41
N GLY A 188 -28.71 -1.15 -18.96
CA GLY A 188 -27.25 -1.23 -19.05
C GLY A 188 -26.72 -1.32 -20.49
N HIS A 189 -27.48 -1.90 -21.42
CA HIS A 189 -27.14 -1.88 -22.85
C HIS A 189 -27.41 -0.51 -23.49
N GLY A 190 -28.52 0.13 -23.14
CA GLY A 190 -28.91 1.46 -23.61
C GLY A 190 -27.96 2.58 -23.18
N LEU A 191 -27.12 2.34 -22.18
CA LEU A 191 -26.06 3.24 -21.70
C LEU A 191 -24.67 2.97 -22.31
N PHE A 192 -24.51 1.95 -23.17
CA PHE A 192 -23.24 1.69 -23.85
C PHE A 192 -22.73 2.91 -24.60
N GLU A 193 -21.43 3.17 -24.47
CA GLU A 193 -20.66 4.29 -25.06
C GLU A 193 -21.11 5.71 -24.65
N LYS A 194 -22.22 5.85 -23.92
CA LYS A 194 -22.75 7.12 -23.45
C LYS A 194 -22.03 7.62 -22.18
N PRO A 195 -21.87 8.94 -22.01
CA PRO A 195 -21.35 9.54 -20.79
C PRO A 195 -22.45 9.61 -19.71
N ILE A 196 -22.14 9.15 -18.50
CA ILE A 196 -23.04 9.24 -17.34
C ILE A 196 -22.61 10.39 -16.43
N SER A 197 -23.54 11.31 -16.19
CA SER A 197 -23.41 12.46 -15.28
C SER A 197 -23.87 12.11 -13.86
N VAL A 198 -23.41 12.87 -12.87
CA VAL A 198 -23.54 12.51 -11.45
C VAL A 198 -24.96 12.68 -10.88
N ASP A 199 -25.72 13.62 -11.43
CA ASP A 199 -27.14 13.88 -11.16
C ASP A 199 -28.07 12.73 -11.58
N SER A 200 -27.66 11.89 -12.55
CA SER A 200 -28.38 10.66 -12.89
C SER A 200 -28.17 9.51 -11.89
N VAL A 201 -27.27 9.68 -10.91
CA VAL A 201 -26.89 8.66 -9.92
C VAL A 201 -27.22 9.10 -8.50
N PHE A 202 -26.99 10.38 -8.17
CA PHE A 202 -27.25 10.95 -6.84
C PHE A 202 -28.11 12.21 -6.94
N GLU A 203 -28.91 12.42 -5.91
CA GLU A 203 -29.71 13.64 -5.76
C GLU A 203 -29.01 14.64 -4.80
N GLN A 204 -29.34 15.93 -4.90
CA GLN A 204 -29.08 16.85 -3.79
C GLN A 204 -29.85 16.34 -2.56
N ASP A 205 -29.31 16.57 -1.37
CA ASP A 205 -29.85 16.04 -0.12
C ASP A 205 -29.82 14.51 0.05
N GLU A 206 -29.28 13.73 -0.89
CA GLU A 206 -29.03 12.31 -0.65
C GLU A 206 -27.93 12.10 0.41
N VAL A 207 -28.02 11.00 1.16
CA VAL A 207 -26.97 10.54 2.07
C VAL A 207 -26.23 9.36 1.45
N ILE A 208 -24.96 9.57 1.15
CA ILE A 208 -24.08 8.65 0.40
C ILE A 208 -22.93 8.10 1.25
N ASP A 209 -22.38 6.97 0.81
CA ASP A 209 -21.20 6.34 1.38
C ASP A 209 -19.97 6.57 0.49
N VAL A 210 -18.85 6.95 1.11
CA VAL A 210 -17.62 7.33 0.42
C VAL A 210 -16.50 6.31 0.66
N ILE A 211 -16.17 5.55 -0.37
CA ILE A 211 -15.25 4.41 -0.31
C ILE A 211 -13.90 4.78 -0.97
N ALA A 212 -12.82 4.80 -0.19
CA ALA A 212 -11.49 5.17 -0.69
C ALA A 212 -10.34 4.60 0.16
N VAL A 213 -9.10 4.92 -0.23
CA VAL A 213 -7.89 4.59 0.52
C VAL A 213 -7.43 5.81 1.32
N THR A 214 -7.13 5.64 2.61
CA THR A 214 -6.72 6.75 3.51
C THR A 214 -5.34 7.33 3.15
N LYS A 215 -5.00 8.52 3.66
CA LYS A 215 -3.63 9.07 3.53
C LYS A 215 -2.64 8.06 4.09
N GLY A 216 -1.48 7.91 3.43
CA GLY A 216 -0.39 7.06 3.94
C GLY A 216 0.49 7.85 4.89
N HIS A 217 0.90 7.22 6.00
CA HIS A 217 1.81 7.78 7.00
C HIS A 217 3.07 6.91 7.22
N GLY A 218 3.29 5.91 6.34
CA GLY A 218 4.44 5.01 6.40
C GLY A 218 4.39 4.03 7.58
N TYR A 219 5.57 3.62 8.04
CA TYR A 219 5.74 2.92 9.32
C TYR A 219 5.51 3.92 10.47
N SER A 220 4.89 3.48 11.57
CA SER A 220 4.62 4.35 12.72
C SER A 220 4.69 3.60 14.04
N GLY A 221 5.29 4.25 15.04
CA GLY A 221 5.35 3.76 16.42
C GLY A 221 3.98 3.67 17.10
N VAL A 222 3.90 2.91 18.18
CA VAL A 222 2.63 2.50 18.81
C VAL A 222 1.73 3.69 19.18
N THR A 223 2.30 4.72 19.83
CA THR A 223 1.57 5.94 20.24
C THR A 223 0.81 6.59 19.08
N ALA A 224 1.45 6.78 17.92
CA ALA A 224 0.81 7.42 16.77
C ALA A 224 -0.16 6.45 16.05
N ARG A 225 0.21 5.17 15.94
CA ARG A 225 -0.59 4.15 15.25
C ARG A 225 -1.88 3.82 16.00
N TRP A 226 -1.84 3.73 17.33
CA TRP A 226 -2.92 3.19 18.17
C TRP A 226 -3.48 4.16 19.22
N GLY A 227 -2.89 5.34 19.41
CA GLY A 227 -3.33 6.31 20.41
C GLY A 227 -3.01 5.90 21.85
N THR A 228 -2.00 5.05 22.07
CA THR A 228 -1.60 4.62 23.42
C THR A 228 -0.98 5.76 24.21
N LYS A 229 -1.25 5.83 25.52
CA LYS A 229 -0.59 6.78 26.44
C LYS A 229 0.93 6.62 26.36
N LYS A 230 1.68 7.72 26.37
CA LYS A 230 3.14 7.73 26.45
C LYS A 230 3.59 7.33 27.87
N LEU A 231 4.74 6.68 28.00
CA LEU A 231 5.33 6.38 29.31
C LEU A 231 5.96 7.65 29.95
N PRO A 232 6.26 7.65 31.26
CA PRO A 232 6.87 8.79 31.94
C PRO A 232 8.22 9.22 31.35
N ARG A 233 8.61 10.49 31.52
CA ARG A 233 9.86 11.07 30.97
C ARG A 233 11.11 10.30 31.38
N LYS A 234 11.17 9.79 32.61
CA LYS A 234 12.30 9.02 33.17
C LYS A 234 12.41 7.57 32.64
N THR A 235 11.57 7.13 31.68
CA THR A 235 11.57 5.74 31.19
C THR A 235 12.82 5.41 30.36
N HIS A 236 13.68 4.53 30.86
CA HIS A 236 14.85 4.04 30.13
C HIS A 236 14.48 3.26 28.85
N LYS A 237 15.38 3.28 27.86
CA LYS A 237 15.16 2.74 26.49
C LYS A 237 13.87 3.30 25.84
N GLY A 238 13.57 4.59 26.05
CA GLY A 238 12.55 5.37 25.34
C GLY A 238 11.10 5.25 25.83
N LEU A 239 10.33 6.34 25.72
CA LEU A 239 8.97 6.48 26.28
C LEU A 239 7.78 6.29 25.31
N ARG A 240 8.04 6.15 23.99
CA ARG A 240 7.00 6.05 22.94
C ARG A 240 6.63 4.60 22.59
N LYS A 241 6.64 3.73 23.60
CA LYS A 241 6.39 2.28 23.53
C LYS A 241 5.23 1.89 24.44
N VAL A 242 4.69 0.69 24.26
CA VAL A 242 3.88 0.00 25.28
C VAL A 242 4.85 -0.74 26.20
N ALA A 243 4.60 -0.73 27.52
CA ALA A 243 5.49 -1.34 28.51
C ALA A 243 5.31 -2.86 28.62
N CYS A 244 4.07 -3.31 28.85
CA CYS A 244 3.72 -4.72 28.95
C CYS A 244 3.01 -5.17 27.65
N ILE A 245 3.55 -6.21 27.00
CA ILE A 245 3.04 -6.75 25.72
C ILE A 245 2.14 -7.99 25.87
N GLY A 246 2.00 -8.52 27.09
CA GLY A 246 1.24 -9.72 27.42
C GLY A 246 1.49 -10.14 28.86
N ALA A 247 0.65 -11.02 29.41
CA ALA A 247 1.01 -11.77 30.60
C ALA A 247 2.04 -12.87 30.24
N TRP A 248 2.60 -13.56 31.23
CA TRP A 248 3.47 -14.73 31.00
C TRP A 248 2.71 -15.82 30.23
N HIS A 249 1.50 -16.15 30.68
CA HIS A 249 0.63 -17.13 30.03
C HIS A 249 -0.55 -16.40 29.35
N PRO A 250 -0.91 -16.76 28.09
CA PRO A 250 -0.24 -17.72 27.22
C PRO A 250 1.11 -17.19 26.70
N SER A 251 2.04 -18.11 26.43
CA SER A 251 3.45 -17.84 26.08
C SER A 251 3.68 -17.26 24.67
N HIS A 252 2.76 -16.44 24.16
CA HIS A 252 2.85 -15.78 22.86
C HIS A 252 2.24 -14.37 22.90
N VAL A 253 2.71 -13.47 22.02
CA VAL A 253 2.17 -12.11 21.93
C VAL A 253 0.83 -12.15 21.19
N GLN A 254 -0.27 -11.93 21.92
CA GLN A 254 -1.61 -11.90 21.32
C GLN A 254 -1.71 -10.86 20.17
N TRP A 255 -2.37 -11.26 19.08
CA TRP A 255 -2.68 -10.38 17.92
C TRP A 255 -3.47 -9.11 18.28
N THR A 256 -4.09 -9.09 19.45
CA THR A 256 -4.83 -7.97 20.04
C THR A 256 -3.90 -6.85 20.56
N VAL A 257 -2.60 -7.08 20.67
CA VAL A 257 -1.63 -6.15 21.29
C VAL A 257 -1.27 -5.00 20.34
N ALA A 258 -1.17 -3.78 20.88
CA ALA A 258 -0.84 -2.59 20.11
C ALA A 258 0.65 -2.59 19.71
N ARG A 259 0.97 -3.11 18.51
CA ARG A 259 2.34 -3.13 17.93
C ARG A 259 2.56 -1.99 16.91
N ALA A 260 3.83 -1.59 16.72
CA ALA A 260 4.25 -0.64 15.68
C ALA A 260 4.02 -1.22 14.26
N GLY A 261 4.12 -0.38 13.22
CA GLY A 261 3.96 -0.81 11.82
C GLY A 261 3.21 0.19 10.96
N GLN A 262 2.75 -0.26 9.78
CA GLN A 262 2.04 0.58 8.80
C GLN A 262 0.87 1.38 9.41
N MET A 263 0.85 2.68 9.15
CA MET A 263 -0.26 3.59 9.46
C MET A 263 -0.80 4.26 8.19
N GLY A 264 -2.11 4.20 8.00
CA GLY A 264 -2.76 4.77 6.84
C GLY A 264 -2.49 3.97 5.55
N TYR A 265 -2.93 4.52 4.42
CA TYR A 265 -3.08 3.79 3.15
C TYR A 265 -3.93 2.51 3.30
N HIS A 266 -4.96 2.57 4.15
CA HIS A 266 -5.92 1.49 4.37
C HIS A 266 -7.18 1.75 3.53
N HIS A 267 -7.85 0.70 3.04
CA HIS A 267 -9.19 0.82 2.45
C HIS A 267 -10.20 1.13 3.57
N ARG A 268 -11.09 2.10 3.34
CA ARG A 268 -12.17 2.47 4.25
C ARG A 268 -13.43 2.83 3.45
N THR A 269 -14.57 2.51 4.07
CA THR A 269 -15.89 3.05 3.72
C THR A 269 -16.21 4.06 4.82
N SER A 270 -16.38 5.33 4.47
CA SER A 270 -16.88 6.36 5.38
C SER A 270 -18.35 6.54 5.06
N VAL A 271 -19.22 6.34 6.05
CA VAL A 271 -20.67 6.22 5.82
C VAL A 271 -21.41 7.50 6.17
N ASN A 272 -22.64 7.61 5.68
CA ASN A 272 -23.61 8.64 6.08
C ASN A 272 -23.16 10.09 5.77
N HIS A 273 -22.52 10.32 4.62
CA HIS A 273 -22.17 11.67 4.16
C HIS A 273 -23.33 12.29 3.37
N LYS A 274 -23.90 13.39 3.85
CA LYS A 274 -24.92 14.18 3.15
C LYS A 274 -24.31 14.92 1.93
N VAL A 275 -24.98 14.86 0.78
CA VAL A 275 -24.71 15.68 -0.40
C VAL A 275 -25.38 17.05 -0.21
N TYR A 276 -24.63 18.12 -0.40
CA TYR A 276 -25.10 19.50 -0.19
C TYR A 276 -25.43 20.23 -1.49
N ARG A 277 -24.68 19.94 -2.55
CA ARG A 277 -24.92 20.43 -3.89
C ARG A 277 -24.31 19.47 -4.89
N ILE A 278 -24.99 19.28 -6.01
CA ILE A 278 -24.43 18.73 -7.23
C ILE A 278 -24.32 19.90 -8.20
N GLY A 279 -23.09 20.32 -8.52
CA GLY A 279 -22.85 21.47 -9.39
C GLY A 279 -22.38 21.04 -10.77
N LYS A 280 -22.85 21.73 -11.81
CA LYS A 280 -22.45 21.48 -13.21
C LYS A 280 -21.12 22.12 -13.56
N GLY A 281 -20.32 21.43 -14.38
CA GLY A 281 -18.99 21.91 -14.80
C GLY A 281 -19.05 23.16 -15.67
N ASP A 282 -20.04 23.22 -16.55
CA ASP A 282 -20.19 24.27 -17.57
C ASP A 282 -20.86 25.55 -17.04
N ALA A 283 -21.43 25.53 -15.82
CA ALA A 283 -22.13 26.67 -15.23
C ALA A 283 -21.17 27.66 -14.55
N ASP A 284 -21.23 28.93 -14.93
CA ASP A 284 -20.36 30.01 -14.42
C ASP A 284 -20.66 30.45 -12.97
N ASP A 285 -21.82 30.05 -12.45
CA ASP A 285 -22.40 30.36 -11.14
C ASP A 285 -22.53 29.11 -10.24
N ASN A 286 -21.84 28.01 -10.55
CA ASN A 286 -22.01 26.73 -9.83
C ASN A 286 -21.68 26.75 -8.32
N ALA A 287 -21.03 27.80 -7.81
CA ALA A 287 -20.83 28.06 -6.38
C ALA A 287 -21.48 29.37 -5.87
N ALA A 288 -22.28 30.06 -6.69
CA ALA A 288 -23.15 31.14 -6.21
C ALA A 288 -24.39 30.57 -5.49
N THR A 289 -25.06 31.42 -4.73
CA THR A 289 -26.29 31.12 -3.97
C THR A 289 -27.30 32.24 -4.23
N GLU A 290 -28.54 32.10 -3.75
CA GLU A 290 -29.56 33.14 -3.88
C GLU A 290 -29.19 34.45 -3.14
N VAL A 291 -28.23 34.38 -2.21
CA VAL A 291 -27.69 35.53 -1.47
C VAL A 291 -26.44 36.14 -2.14
N ASP A 292 -25.73 35.37 -2.98
CA ASP A 292 -24.51 35.84 -3.66
C ASP A 292 -24.85 36.72 -4.88
N VAL A 293 -24.73 38.04 -4.73
CA VAL A 293 -24.88 39.02 -5.83
C VAL A 293 -23.87 38.80 -6.98
N THR A 294 -22.76 38.07 -6.74
CA THR A 294 -21.72 37.81 -7.73
C THR A 294 -21.65 36.34 -8.15
N LYS A 295 -21.63 36.09 -9.46
CA LYS A 295 -21.41 34.75 -10.02
C LYS A 295 -20.00 34.26 -9.68
N LYS A 296 -19.89 33.08 -9.07
CA LYS A 296 -18.62 32.46 -8.68
C LYS A 296 -18.62 30.96 -8.97
N LYS A 297 -17.47 30.44 -9.41
CA LYS A 297 -17.20 29.01 -9.61
C LYS A 297 -16.63 28.39 -8.34
N ILE A 298 -16.88 27.09 -8.15
CA ILE A 298 -16.36 26.29 -7.02
C ILE A 298 -14.83 26.19 -6.95
N THR A 299 -14.13 26.59 -8.01
CA THR A 299 -12.66 26.65 -8.05
C THR A 299 -12.20 27.90 -7.29
N PRO A 300 -11.49 27.76 -6.15
CA PRO A 300 -11.03 28.90 -5.37
C PRO A 300 -9.96 29.72 -6.10
N LEU A 301 -9.71 30.94 -5.64
CA LEU A 301 -8.64 31.80 -6.17
C LEU A 301 -7.28 31.08 -6.17
N GLY A 302 -6.66 30.95 -7.34
CA GLY A 302 -5.39 30.21 -7.53
C GLY A 302 -5.56 28.69 -7.70
N GLY A 303 -6.79 28.18 -7.73
CA GLY A 303 -7.13 26.77 -7.86
C GLY A 303 -6.96 25.97 -6.56
N PHE A 304 -7.59 24.79 -6.48
CA PHE A 304 -7.47 23.96 -5.27
C PHE A 304 -6.02 23.50 -5.08
N VAL A 305 -5.40 23.90 -3.97
CA VAL A 305 -3.97 23.67 -3.69
C VAL A 305 -3.56 22.20 -3.88
N ARG A 306 -2.63 21.97 -4.81
CA ARG A 306 -2.13 20.66 -5.29
C ARG A 306 -3.14 19.80 -6.08
N TYR A 307 -4.35 20.27 -6.34
CA TYR A 307 -5.27 19.68 -7.33
C TYR A 307 -5.16 20.40 -8.68
N GLY A 308 -5.59 21.66 -8.74
CA GLY A 308 -5.86 22.40 -9.97
C GLY A 308 -7.28 22.97 -9.95
N GLU A 309 -7.79 23.32 -11.11
CA GLU A 309 -9.16 23.81 -11.33
C GLU A 309 -10.17 22.64 -11.42
N ILE A 310 -11.45 22.92 -11.20
CA ILE A 310 -12.57 21.99 -11.42
C ILE A 310 -13.45 22.55 -12.54
N ASN A 311 -13.43 21.86 -13.68
CA ASN A 311 -14.15 22.23 -14.90
C ASN A 311 -15.14 21.12 -15.32
N ASN A 312 -15.51 20.22 -14.40
CA ASN A 312 -16.49 19.15 -14.57
C ASN A 312 -17.58 19.26 -13.52
N ASP A 313 -18.65 18.50 -13.69
CA ASP A 313 -19.63 18.25 -12.64
C ASP A 313 -18.95 17.79 -11.34
N PHE A 314 -19.43 18.28 -10.20
CA PHE A 314 -18.87 17.99 -8.89
C PHE A 314 -19.94 17.70 -7.84
N VAL A 315 -19.56 16.93 -6.82
CA VAL A 315 -20.37 16.71 -5.62
C VAL A 315 -19.74 17.45 -4.45
N MET A 316 -20.51 18.32 -3.81
CA MET A 316 -20.20 18.91 -2.51
C MET A 316 -20.73 17.99 -1.41
N VAL A 317 -19.83 17.52 -0.54
CA VAL A 317 -20.10 16.48 0.45
C VAL A 317 -19.79 16.98 1.87
N LYS A 318 -20.71 16.78 2.81
CA LYS A 318 -20.54 17.18 4.22
C LYS A 318 -19.28 16.58 4.85
N GLY A 319 -18.45 17.43 5.44
CA GLY A 319 -17.29 17.05 6.25
C GLY A 319 -16.09 16.55 5.44
N SER A 320 -15.18 15.86 6.14
CA SER A 320 -13.96 15.32 5.54
C SER A 320 -14.15 13.88 5.07
N VAL A 321 -13.94 13.62 3.78
CA VAL A 321 -13.94 12.25 3.22
C VAL A 321 -12.54 11.60 3.26
N PRO A 322 -12.40 10.26 3.22
CA PRO A 322 -11.11 9.60 3.36
C PRO A 322 -10.09 9.93 2.26
N GLY A 323 -8.82 10.11 2.63
CA GLY A 323 -7.70 10.20 1.67
C GLY A 323 -7.28 11.63 1.29
N THR A 324 -6.31 11.70 0.38
CA THR A 324 -5.65 12.94 -0.06
C THR A 324 -6.40 13.61 -1.22
N LYS A 325 -6.11 14.90 -1.47
CA LYS A 325 -6.38 15.52 -2.77
C LYS A 325 -5.80 14.65 -3.91
N LYS A 326 -6.38 14.72 -5.12
CA LYS A 326 -6.08 13.89 -6.31
C LYS A 326 -6.40 12.39 -6.20
N ARG A 327 -7.08 11.93 -5.14
CA ARG A 327 -7.41 10.50 -4.96
C ARG A 327 -8.74 10.14 -5.61
N VAL A 328 -8.74 9.08 -6.41
CA VAL A 328 -9.98 8.44 -6.88
C VAL A 328 -10.75 7.84 -5.69
N MET A 329 -12.03 8.14 -5.65
CA MET A 329 -13.02 7.70 -4.68
C MET A 329 -14.10 6.92 -5.40
N THR A 330 -14.80 6.05 -4.69
CA THR A 330 -16.09 5.51 -5.15
C THR A 330 -17.17 5.98 -4.20
N LEU A 331 -18.08 6.78 -4.72
CA LEU A 331 -19.33 7.17 -4.07
C LEU A 331 -20.33 6.02 -4.29
N ARG A 332 -21.18 5.75 -3.32
CA ARG A 332 -22.24 4.72 -3.37
C ARG A 332 -23.47 5.24 -2.66
N LYS A 333 -24.68 4.91 -3.12
CA LYS A 333 -25.90 5.13 -2.33
C LYS A 333 -25.77 4.39 -0.97
N SER A 334 -26.46 4.86 0.06
CA SER A 334 -26.38 4.23 1.39
C SER A 334 -26.81 2.76 1.37
N MET A 335 -26.24 1.95 2.26
CA MET A 335 -26.70 0.57 2.49
C MET A 335 -28.07 0.49 3.19
N PHE A 336 -28.52 1.58 3.81
CA PHE A 336 -29.71 1.63 4.66
C PHE A 336 -30.55 2.87 4.36
N ILE A 337 -31.86 2.73 4.45
CA ILE A 337 -32.78 3.87 4.38
C ILE A 337 -32.61 4.69 5.67
N HIS A 338 -32.35 5.98 5.54
CA HIS A 338 -32.13 6.86 6.69
C HIS A 338 -33.42 7.57 7.11
N THR A 339 -33.95 7.22 8.28
CA THR A 339 -35.15 7.83 8.88
C THR A 339 -34.85 8.99 9.83
N SER A 340 -33.58 9.24 10.16
CA SER A 340 -33.23 10.28 11.15
C SER A 340 -33.42 11.68 10.57
N ARG A 341 -34.00 12.60 11.35
CA ARG A 341 -34.27 13.99 10.94
C ARG A 341 -33.05 14.68 10.30
N LYS A 342 -31.85 14.49 10.86
CA LYS A 342 -30.56 15.00 10.35
C LYS A 342 -30.16 14.47 8.96
N ALA A 343 -30.67 13.31 8.54
CA ALA A 343 -30.43 12.75 7.21
C ALA A 343 -31.45 13.23 6.18
N LEU A 344 -32.72 13.41 6.59
CA LEU A 344 -33.83 13.88 5.75
C LEU A 344 -33.92 15.41 5.65
N GLU A 345 -33.25 16.14 6.55
CA GLU A 345 -33.04 17.59 6.54
C GLU A 345 -32.65 18.11 5.15
N LYS A 346 -33.46 19.01 4.56
CA LYS A 346 -33.10 19.69 3.31
C LYS A 346 -31.95 20.67 3.55
N VAL A 347 -31.03 20.80 2.59
CA VAL A 347 -29.87 21.68 2.67
C VAL A 347 -30.03 22.83 1.69
N ASP A 348 -30.52 23.93 2.21
CA ASP A 348 -30.28 25.26 1.64
C ASP A 348 -28.83 25.70 1.91
N LEU A 349 -28.24 26.50 1.02
CA LEU A 349 -26.87 27.00 1.11
C LEU A 349 -26.87 28.51 0.92
N LYS A 350 -26.62 29.26 2.01
CA LYS A 350 -26.54 30.73 1.98
C LYS A 350 -25.26 31.25 1.35
N TRP A 351 -24.13 30.57 1.54
CA TRP A 351 -22.84 31.01 0.99
C TRP A 351 -21.83 29.86 0.88
N ILE A 352 -20.96 29.95 -0.11
CA ILE A 352 -19.87 29.00 -0.36
C ILE A 352 -18.55 29.79 -0.45
N ASP A 353 -17.51 29.38 0.29
CA ASP A 353 -16.19 30.01 0.22
C ASP A 353 -15.43 29.60 -1.06
N THR A 354 -14.99 30.61 -1.82
CA THR A 354 -14.11 30.50 -2.99
C THR A 354 -12.78 31.24 -2.77
N SER A 355 -12.44 31.58 -1.52
CA SER A 355 -11.19 32.23 -1.16
C SER A 355 -9.94 31.43 -1.49
N SER A 356 -8.78 32.10 -1.52
CA SER A 356 -7.48 31.47 -1.78
C SER A 356 -7.04 30.51 -0.65
N GLU A 357 -7.33 29.22 -0.84
CA GLU A 357 -6.78 28.06 -0.10
C GLU A 357 -5.23 28.02 -0.01
N PHE A 358 -4.51 28.85 -0.79
CA PHE A 358 -3.05 28.98 -0.71
C PHE A 358 -2.65 30.14 0.21
N GLY A 359 -2.65 29.89 1.52
CA GLY A 359 -2.38 30.89 2.56
C GLY A 359 -3.67 31.33 3.24
N HIS A 360 -3.85 32.64 3.40
CA HIS A 360 -5.08 33.23 3.93
C HIS A 360 -5.75 34.07 2.84
N GLY A 361 -6.87 33.56 2.30
CA GLY A 361 -7.64 34.24 1.28
C GLY A 361 -8.57 35.31 1.87
N ALA A 362 -8.31 36.58 1.59
CA ALA A 362 -9.16 37.70 2.01
C ALA A 362 -10.24 38.09 0.99
N PHE A 363 -10.24 37.49 -0.21
CA PHE A 363 -11.15 37.82 -1.31
C PHE A 363 -11.77 36.54 -1.89
N GLN A 364 -13.02 36.63 -2.32
CA GLN A 364 -13.78 35.55 -2.97
C GLN A 364 -13.56 35.50 -4.48
N THR A 365 -13.48 36.65 -5.14
CA THR A 365 -13.38 36.76 -6.61
C THR A 365 -12.17 37.57 -7.09
N PRO A 366 -11.70 37.38 -8.35
CA PRO A 366 -10.64 38.22 -8.92
C PRO A 366 -11.07 39.67 -9.12
N ALA A 367 -12.38 39.91 -9.34
CA ALA A 367 -12.95 41.23 -9.56
C ALA A 367 -12.94 42.07 -8.27
N GLU A 368 -13.48 41.52 -7.19
CA GLU A 368 -13.42 42.06 -5.82
C GLU A 368 -11.98 42.40 -5.41
N LYS A 369 -11.03 41.47 -5.62
CA LYS A 369 -9.61 41.72 -5.34
C LYS A 369 -9.07 42.89 -6.16
N LYS A 370 -9.44 43.02 -7.44
CA LYS A 370 -9.03 44.14 -8.29
C LYS A 370 -9.67 45.46 -7.83
N GLN A 371 -10.94 45.44 -7.43
CA GLN A 371 -11.65 46.60 -6.91
C GLN A 371 -11.01 47.12 -5.60
N PHE A 372 -10.67 46.22 -4.68
CA PHE A 372 -10.00 46.57 -3.42
C PHE A 372 -8.54 47.03 -3.63
N GLN A 373 -7.77 46.36 -4.50
CA GLN A 373 -6.35 46.67 -4.70
C GLN A 373 -6.11 47.83 -5.69
N GLY A 374 -7.13 48.29 -6.41
CA GLY A 374 -7.03 49.33 -7.42
C GLY A 374 -6.10 48.97 -8.58
N THR A 375 -5.56 50.01 -9.24
CA THR A 375 -4.62 49.86 -10.36
C THR A 375 -3.20 49.62 -9.83
N LEU A 376 -2.65 48.42 -10.06
CA LEU A 376 -1.29 48.09 -9.61
C LEU A 376 -0.26 48.36 -10.73
N LYS A 377 1.02 48.52 -10.36
CA LYS A 377 2.14 48.76 -11.29
C LYS A 377 2.22 47.75 -12.45
N LYS A 378 1.82 46.51 -12.21
CA LYS A 378 1.76 45.43 -13.22
C LYS A 378 0.71 45.70 -14.32
N ASP A 379 -0.39 46.38 -13.96
CA ASP A 379 -1.54 46.62 -14.84
C ASP A 379 -1.24 47.81 -15.76
N LEU A 380 -0.58 48.85 -15.23
CA LEU A 380 0.00 49.94 -16.01
C LEU A 380 1.01 49.43 -17.06
N ALA A 381 1.86 48.48 -16.67
CA ALA A 381 2.82 47.83 -17.56
C ALA A 381 2.18 46.87 -18.59
N ALA A 382 0.91 46.50 -18.41
CA ALA A 382 0.14 45.77 -19.41
C ALA A 382 -0.52 46.72 -20.43
N SER A 383 -0.98 47.90 -19.99
CA SER A 383 -1.53 48.93 -20.88
C SER A 383 -0.47 49.63 -21.75
N SER A 384 0.79 49.74 -21.31
CA SER A 384 1.85 50.41 -22.07
C SER A 384 2.52 49.58 -23.17
N ARG A 385 2.09 48.32 -23.37
CA ARG A 385 2.56 47.48 -24.48
C ARG A 385 1.69 47.70 -25.72
N PRO A 386 2.22 48.26 -26.84
CA PRO A 386 1.44 48.43 -28.05
C PRO A 386 0.97 47.07 -28.58
N ARG A 387 -0.34 46.95 -28.83
CA ARG A 387 -0.92 45.75 -29.47
C ARG A 387 -0.55 45.74 -30.95
N TYR A 388 0.60 45.16 -31.28
CA TYR A 388 0.92 44.80 -32.66
C TYR A 388 -0.11 43.77 -33.17
N ARG A 389 -1.14 44.27 -33.86
CA ARG A 389 -2.02 43.46 -34.71
C ARG A 389 -1.18 42.95 -35.88
N TYR A 390 -0.76 41.68 -35.82
CA TYR A 390 -0.38 40.97 -37.04
C TYR A 390 -1.64 40.70 -37.85
N SER A 391 -1.86 41.47 -38.92
CA SER A 391 -2.77 41.08 -39.99
C SER A 391 -2.21 39.88 -40.74
N ALA A 392 -3.07 38.96 -41.17
CA ALA A 392 -2.69 37.67 -41.72
C ALA A 392 -2.38 37.72 -43.24
N GLU A 393 -1.54 38.68 -43.66
CA GLU A 393 -1.47 39.10 -45.07
C GLU A 393 -0.05 39.06 -45.69
N PHE A 394 0.93 38.49 -45.00
CA PHE A 394 2.28 38.25 -45.54
C PHE A 394 2.68 36.76 -45.45
N HIS A 395 2.17 35.97 -46.40
CA HIS A 395 2.53 34.55 -46.55
C HIS A 395 2.89 34.17 -48.00
N LEU A 396 3.66 35.02 -48.69
CA LEU A 396 4.14 34.71 -50.05
C LEU A 396 5.58 35.21 -50.37
N ARG A 397 6.54 35.14 -49.42
CA ARG A 397 7.96 35.35 -49.77
C ARG A 397 9.00 34.78 -48.80
N LYS A 398 9.30 33.46 -48.90
CA LYS A 398 10.64 32.89 -48.62
C LYS A 398 10.81 31.41 -49.01
N GLU A 399 10.67 31.11 -50.30
CA GLU A 399 11.56 30.10 -50.88
C GLU A 399 12.89 30.74 -51.30
N ARG A 400 13.90 29.91 -51.58
CA ARG A 400 15.29 30.27 -51.93
C ARG A 400 16.07 30.99 -50.81
N ARG A 401 16.81 30.20 -50.01
CA ARG A 401 18.30 30.20 -50.03
C ARG A 401 18.90 29.16 -49.07
N HIS A 402 19.39 28.07 -49.65
CA HIS A 402 20.67 27.38 -49.38
C HIS A 402 21.19 27.17 -47.94
N THR A 403 21.19 25.89 -47.55
CA THR A 403 22.37 25.11 -47.11
C THR A 403 23.51 25.80 -46.33
N ALA A 404 23.69 25.40 -45.07
CA ALA A 404 24.98 25.44 -44.36
C ALA A 404 25.09 24.28 -43.34
N ILE A 405 26.30 23.78 -43.10
CA ILE A 405 26.61 22.63 -42.22
C ILE A 405 27.23 23.11 -40.91
N SER A 406 26.91 22.51 -39.76
CA SER A 406 27.82 22.39 -38.59
C SER A 406 27.30 21.44 -37.50
N GLN A 407 28.21 21.01 -36.61
CA GLN A 407 28.03 19.90 -35.66
C GLN A 407 27.53 20.32 -34.27
N PRO A 408 26.89 19.42 -33.49
CA PRO A 408 26.47 19.70 -32.11
C PRO A 408 27.65 19.65 -31.11
N ARG A 409 28.17 20.81 -30.70
CA ARG A 409 29.20 20.90 -29.64
C ARG A 409 28.64 20.57 -28.24
N ARG A 410 28.90 19.34 -27.79
CA ARG A 410 28.62 18.81 -26.45
C ARG A 410 29.42 19.54 -25.35
N ARG A 411 28.84 20.55 -24.70
CA ARG A 411 29.43 21.16 -23.48
C ARG A 411 28.95 20.44 -22.21
N GLN A 412 29.85 19.65 -21.60
CA GLN A 412 29.73 19.32 -20.18
C GLN A 412 29.99 20.59 -19.35
N ARG A 413 29.22 20.79 -18.28
CA ARG A 413 29.62 21.55 -17.11
C ARG A 413 29.44 20.66 -15.89
N GLN A 414 30.55 20.24 -15.29
CA GLN A 414 30.53 19.76 -13.91
C GLN A 414 30.51 21.00 -12.99
N HIS A 415 29.66 20.99 -11.97
CA HIS A 415 29.74 21.91 -10.84
C HIS A 415 29.44 21.12 -9.57
N SER A 416 30.49 20.70 -8.88
CA SER A 416 30.39 20.13 -7.54
C SER A 416 30.16 21.25 -6.53
N PRO A 417 29.18 21.15 -5.62
CA PRO A 417 29.02 22.11 -4.54
C PRO A 417 30.12 21.91 -3.47
N PRO A 418 30.69 22.98 -2.89
CA PRO A 418 31.64 22.85 -1.80
C PRO A 418 30.96 22.37 -0.52
N HIS A 419 31.62 21.48 0.21
CA HIS A 419 31.23 21.11 1.58
C HIS A 419 31.35 22.29 2.55
N LEU A 420 30.48 22.33 3.57
CA LEU A 420 30.73 23.09 4.80
C LEU A 420 30.90 22.08 5.95
N SER A 421 32.14 21.95 6.44
CA SER A 421 32.47 21.17 7.62
C SER A 421 32.15 21.96 8.90
N TRP A 422 31.15 21.51 9.66
CA TRP A 422 30.92 22.02 11.01
C TRP A 422 31.96 21.45 11.98
N GLN A 423 32.94 22.26 12.36
CA GLN A 423 33.89 21.93 13.41
C GLN A 423 33.19 21.91 14.78
N ARG A 424 33.58 20.99 15.65
CA ARG A 424 33.16 20.98 17.06
C ARG A 424 34.06 21.92 17.86
N PRO A 425 33.51 22.78 18.74
CA PRO A 425 34.30 23.38 19.81
C PRO A 425 34.81 22.30 20.77
N THR A 426 36.10 22.38 21.13
CA THR A 426 36.65 21.70 22.30
C THR A 426 36.13 22.37 23.57
N GLN A 427 35.83 21.58 24.60
CA GLN A 427 35.73 22.10 25.98
C GLN A 427 37.04 21.78 26.70
N GLN A 428 37.51 22.73 27.50
CA GLN A 428 38.68 22.59 28.37
C GLN A 428 38.24 22.08 29.75
N ASP A 429 39.15 21.43 30.46
CA ASP A 429 38.99 21.11 31.88
C ASP A 429 38.89 22.36 32.75
N SER A 430 38.10 22.27 33.82
CA SER A 430 38.28 23.10 35.02
C SER A 430 37.84 22.33 36.26
N SER A 431 38.41 22.70 37.42
CA SER A 431 38.48 21.87 38.61
C SER A 431 37.28 21.94 39.56
N THR A 432 37.19 20.93 40.44
CA THR A 432 36.29 20.85 41.59
C THR A 432 36.42 22.02 42.57
N PRO A 433 35.42 22.25 43.44
CA PRO A 433 35.60 21.77 44.82
C PRO A 433 34.42 20.97 45.39
N LEU A 434 34.61 20.43 46.60
CA LEU A 434 33.70 19.56 47.34
C LEU A 434 32.52 20.34 47.98
N PHE A 435 31.45 19.63 48.32
CA PHE A 435 30.70 19.89 49.57
C PHE A 435 30.18 18.57 50.18
N THR A 436 29.72 18.63 51.43
CA THR A 436 29.82 17.54 52.41
C THR A 436 28.64 16.58 52.52
N THR A 437 29.02 15.32 52.79
CA THR A 437 28.42 14.34 53.70
C THR A 437 26.92 14.39 54.01
N THR A 438 26.24 13.26 53.76
CA THR A 438 25.15 12.78 54.64
C THR A 438 25.48 11.33 55.00
N THR A 439 25.36 10.97 56.28
CA THR A 439 25.90 9.73 56.84
C THR A 439 25.06 8.49 56.47
N GLY A 440 25.48 7.79 55.43
CA GLY A 440 25.09 6.40 55.16
C GLY A 440 26.08 5.43 55.77
N ARG A 441 25.58 4.40 56.48
CA ARG A 441 26.37 3.35 57.11
C ARG A 441 27.26 2.66 56.06
N MET A 442 28.58 2.70 56.22
CA MET A 442 29.51 1.93 55.38
C MET A 442 29.16 0.45 55.49
N ALA A 443 29.14 -0.27 54.37
CA ALA A 443 29.19 -1.72 54.37
C ALA A 443 30.58 -2.15 54.87
N SER A 444 30.67 -3.30 55.53
CA SER A 444 31.97 -3.87 55.91
C SER A 444 32.72 -4.38 54.68
N ASP A 445 34.04 -4.54 54.78
CA ASP A 445 34.83 -5.19 53.72
C ASP A 445 34.36 -6.64 53.50
N GLU A 446 33.83 -7.28 54.54
CA GLU A 446 33.20 -8.61 54.51
C GLU A 446 31.88 -8.60 53.69
N ASP A 447 31.02 -7.59 53.85
CA ASP A 447 29.84 -7.37 53.00
C ASP A 447 30.24 -7.13 51.52
N TYR A 448 31.35 -6.43 51.28
CA TYR A 448 31.84 -6.14 49.93
C TYR A 448 32.42 -7.38 49.24
N MET A 449 33.21 -8.18 49.95
CA MET A 449 33.69 -9.48 49.46
C MET A 449 32.53 -10.43 49.19
N ALA A 450 31.56 -10.53 50.12
CA ALA A 450 30.35 -11.34 49.92
C ALA A 450 29.49 -10.85 48.73
N PHE A 451 29.50 -9.55 48.41
CA PHE A 451 28.87 -9.02 47.20
C PHE A 451 29.63 -9.42 45.93
N LEU A 452 30.97 -9.36 45.92
CA LEU A 452 31.80 -9.77 44.79
C LEU A 452 31.66 -11.28 44.51
N ASP A 453 31.75 -12.13 45.54
CA ASP A 453 31.58 -13.57 45.39
C ASP A 453 30.17 -13.91 44.87
N LYS A 454 29.13 -13.22 45.37
CA LYS A 454 27.75 -13.38 44.89
C LYS A 454 27.51 -12.83 43.48
N ALA A 455 28.34 -11.91 42.99
CA ALA A 455 28.34 -11.44 41.61
C ALA A 455 29.12 -12.39 40.66
N ASN A 456 30.07 -13.15 41.20
CA ASN A 456 30.89 -14.12 40.47
C ASN A 456 30.32 -15.55 40.49
N GLN A 457 29.38 -15.86 41.39
CA GLN A 457 28.62 -17.13 41.38
C GLN A 457 27.79 -17.27 40.10
N ASP A 458 27.91 -18.44 39.45
CA ASP A 458 27.14 -18.77 38.25
C ASP A 458 25.63 -18.74 38.52
N PRO A 459 24.84 -17.88 37.83
CA PRO A 459 23.38 -17.81 38.01
C PRO A 459 22.63 -19.11 37.65
N SER A 460 23.32 -20.09 37.04
CA SER A 460 22.79 -21.43 36.76
C SER A 460 22.68 -22.32 38.00
N ALA A 461 23.47 -22.06 39.06
CA ALA A 461 23.61 -22.94 40.22
C ALA A 461 22.32 -23.14 41.05
N GLY A 462 21.29 -22.31 40.84
CA GLY A 462 19.98 -22.42 41.49
C GLY A 462 18.96 -23.34 40.79
N TYR A 463 19.25 -23.87 39.61
CA TYR A 463 18.32 -24.76 38.90
C TYR A 463 18.43 -26.21 39.37
N THR A 464 17.48 -26.64 40.20
CA THR A 464 17.18 -28.07 40.39
C THR A 464 16.93 -28.72 39.02
N LYS A 465 17.61 -29.84 38.73
CA LYS A 465 17.34 -30.66 37.54
C LYS A 465 15.90 -31.20 37.58
N THR A 466 14.97 -30.46 36.97
CA THR A 466 13.68 -31.00 36.57
C THR A 466 13.90 -32.00 35.46
N THR A 467 13.42 -33.22 35.65
CA THR A 467 13.59 -34.31 34.68
C THR A 467 12.74 -34.04 33.44
N SER A 468 13.35 -33.47 32.41
CA SER A 468 12.74 -33.25 31.09
C SER A 468 13.48 -34.07 30.03
N SER A 469 12.70 -34.69 29.15
CA SER A 469 13.17 -35.63 28.13
C SER A 469 14.09 -35.00 27.08
N SER A 470 15.07 -35.79 26.63
CA SER A 470 15.70 -35.71 25.31
C SER A 470 16.09 -34.30 24.80
N GLY A 471 17.17 -33.75 25.34
CA GLY A 471 17.94 -32.72 24.63
C GLY A 471 18.71 -33.36 23.48
N SER A 472 18.33 -33.10 22.23
CA SER A 472 19.06 -33.64 21.07
C SER A 472 20.47 -33.06 20.98
N SER A 473 21.46 -33.93 20.85
CA SER A 473 22.82 -33.54 20.46
C SER A 473 22.82 -32.81 19.11
N PRO A 474 23.73 -31.86 18.87
CA PRO A 474 23.89 -31.24 17.55
C PRO A 474 24.38 -32.28 16.55
N PHE A 475 23.86 -32.22 15.32
CA PHE A 475 24.29 -33.09 14.22
C PHE A 475 25.76 -32.87 13.85
N ARG A 476 26.44 -33.98 13.50
CA ARG A 476 27.85 -34.05 13.14
C ARG A 476 28.10 -33.33 11.80
N THR A 477 29.00 -32.34 11.80
CA THR A 477 29.26 -31.45 10.64
C THR A 477 30.59 -31.70 9.94
N THR A 478 31.65 -32.01 10.70
CA THR A 478 33.02 -32.11 10.18
C THR A 478 33.78 -33.27 10.83
N ASP A 479 34.50 -34.04 10.01
CA ASP A 479 35.31 -35.17 10.44
C ASP A 479 36.81 -34.86 10.47
N GLU A 480 37.50 -35.42 11.46
CA GLU A 480 38.96 -35.30 11.58
C GLU A 480 39.65 -35.94 10.36
N GLY A 481 40.44 -35.12 9.65
CA GLY A 481 41.16 -35.52 8.45
C GLY A 481 40.37 -35.42 7.13
N VAL A 482 39.30 -34.60 7.05
CA VAL A 482 38.64 -34.26 5.77
C VAL A 482 39.09 -32.89 5.25
N GLU A 483 39.57 -32.83 4.00
CA GLU A 483 40.02 -31.58 3.37
C GLU A 483 38.84 -30.73 2.84
N ILE A 484 38.29 -29.84 3.66
CA ILE A 484 37.22 -28.91 3.26
C ILE A 484 37.77 -27.88 2.24
N PRO A 485 37.24 -27.80 1.00
CA PRO A 485 37.72 -26.85 -0.01
C PRO A 485 37.65 -25.38 0.42
N SER A 486 38.63 -24.58 -0.02
CA SER A 486 38.76 -23.16 0.35
C SER A 486 37.57 -22.29 -0.10
N VAL A 487 36.93 -22.65 -1.22
CA VAL A 487 35.74 -21.97 -1.77
C VAL A 487 34.60 -21.93 -0.73
N LEU A 488 34.29 -23.06 -0.10
CA LEU A 488 33.23 -23.17 0.91
C LEU A 488 33.53 -22.31 2.14
N ARG A 489 34.80 -22.30 2.58
CA ARG A 489 35.25 -21.47 3.71
C ARG A 489 35.09 -19.97 3.41
N GLY A 490 35.25 -19.55 2.15
CA GLY A 490 35.06 -18.15 1.73
C GLY A 490 33.61 -17.66 1.75
N VAL A 491 32.64 -18.58 1.61
CA VAL A 491 31.20 -18.28 1.74
C VAL A 491 30.77 -18.28 3.21
N ALA A 492 31.24 -19.26 3.98
CA ALA A 492 30.90 -19.45 5.40
C ALA A 492 31.61 -18.49 6.37
N ARG A 493 32.79 -17.96 6.02
CA ARG A 493 33.60 -17.09 6.90
C ARG A 493 34.23 -15.91 6.15
N GLY A 494 33.46 -14.83 6.00
CA GLY A 494 34.02 -13.48 5.87
C GLY A 494 34.51 -13.06 4.48
N GLY A 495 33.83 -13.44 3.41
CA GLY A 495 33.99 -12.81 2.09
C GLY A 495 33.42 -11.38 2.00
N ARG A 496 33.37 -10.80 0.79
CA ARG A 496 32.74 -9.47 0.54
C ARG A 496 31.22 -9.44 0.79
N LYS A 497 30.61 -10.61 0.97
CA LYS A 497 29.36 -10.83 1.69
C LYS A 497 29.54 -12.10 2.51
N GLU A 498 28.93 -12.13 3.68
CA GLU A 498 28.67 -13.35 4.44
C GLU A 498 27.32 -13.90 3.99
N ALA A 499 27.24 -15.20 3.70
CA ALA A 499 25.98 -15.83 3.34
C ALA A 499 25.22 -16.22 4.62
N VAL A 500 23.98 -15.75 4.73
CA VAL A 500 23.09 -15.96 5.89
C VAL A 500 21.76 -16.50 5.38
N TYR A 501 21.29 -17.61 5.93
CA TYR A 501 20.02 -18.19 5.54
C TYR A 501 18.87 -17.43 6.22
N SER A 502 18.11 -16.69 5.43
CA SER A 502 17.09 -15.74 5.90
C SER A 502 15.83 -16.46 6.39
N SER A 503 15.86 -16.93 7.63
CA SER A 503 14.74 -17.52 8.39
C SER A 503 14.51 -16.75 9.70
N GLU A 504 13.57 -17.15 10.58
CA GLU A 504 13.45 -16.49 11.90
C GLU A 504 14.67 -16.71 12.83
N ALA A 505 15.66 -17.52 12.43
CA ALA A 505 16.95 -17.65 13.11
C ALA A 505 18.04 -16.66 12.60
N ASP A 506 18.00 -16.23 11.33
CA ASP A 506 19.04 -15.42 10.66
C ASP A 506 20.49 -15.95 10.88
N GLU A 507 20.71 -17.27 10.83
CA GLU A 507 22.03 -17.89 11.07
C GLU A 507 22.92 -18.00 9.80
N PRO A 508 24.26 -17.85 9.92
CA PRO A 508 25.20 -17.98 8.82
C PRO A 508 25.37 -19.45 8.38
N PHE A 509 25.83 -19.67 7.15
CA PHE A 509 26.12 -21.03 6.67
C PHE A 509 27.37 -21.62 7.36
N GLU A 510 27.23 -22.80 7.97
CA GLU A 510 28.34 -23.58 8.52
C GLU A 510 28.95 -24.52 7.45
N VAL A 511 30.26 -24.78 7.53
CA VAL A 511 30.93 -25.74 6.62
C VAL A 511 30.68 -27.19 7.02
N VAL A 512 30.47 -28.03 6.00
CA VAL A 512 30.27 -29.47 6.12
C VAL A 512 31.43 -30.22 5.46
N GLY A 513 31.91 -31.28 6.11
CA GLY A 513 33.00 -32.13 5.62
C GLY A 513 33.02 -33.48 6.33
N LEU A 514 32.18 -34.42 5.90
CA LEU A 514 32.03 -35.76 6.48
C LEU A 514 32.71 -36.82 5.60
N ARG A 515 33.21 -37.91 6.19
CA ARG A 515 33.80 -39.05 5.48
C ARG A 515 32.71 -39.99 4.98
N LEU A 516 32.83 -40.48 3.74
CA LEU A 516 31.94 -41.53 3.21
C LEU A 516 32.50 -42.91 3.54
N GLU A 517 31.71 -43.75 4.20
CA GLU A 517 32.07 -45.13 4.52
C GLU A 517 31.37 -46.12 3.58
N GLY A 518 32.10 -47.15 3.14
CA GLY A 518 31.55 -48.29 2.40
C GLY A 518 31.44 -48.11 0.88
N ASP A 519 31.32 -49.25 0.18
CA ASP A 519 31.26 -49.30 -1.28
C ASP A 519 29.82 -49.32 -1.79
N GLN A 520 29.35 -48.20 -2.33
CA GLN A 520 28.02 -48.12 -2.94
C GLN A 520 28.00 -48.80 -4.32
N GLY A 521 26.92 -49.53 -4.60
CA GLY A 521 26.75 -50.42 -5.75
C GLY A 521 26.57 -49.73 -7.12
N GLY A 522 27.49 -48.85 -7.50
CA GLY A 522 27.51 -48.13 -8.77
C GLY A 522 28.39 -48.76 -9.86
N LYS A 523 28.18 -48.33 -11.12
CA LYS A 523 29.09 -48.65 -12.23
C LYS A 523 30.48 -48.06 -11.95
N LYS A 524 31.55 -48.73 -12.42
CA LYS A 524 32.95 -48.33 -12.20
C LYS A 524 33.18 -46.82 -12.38
N GLY A 525 33.54 -46.13 -11.29
CA GLY A 525 34.13 -44.79 -11.31
C GLY A 525 33.30 -43.66 -10.69
N VAL A 526 32.02 -43.88 -10.34
CA VAL A 526 31.16 -42.82 -9.79
C VAL A 526 31.00 -42.99 -8.27
N VAL A 527 31.22 -41.91 -7.51
CA VAL A 527 30.79 -41.80 -6.10
C VAL A 527 29.37 -41.23 -6.10
N VAL A 528 28.45 -41.86 -5.39
CA VAL A 528 27.02 -41.49 -5.36
C VAL A 528 26.69 -40.77 -4.05
N LEU A 529 25.69 -39.88 -4.10
CA LEU A 529 25.20 -39.14 -2.93
C LEU A 529 24.34 -40.03 -2.03
N PRO A 530 24.57 -40.07 -0.69
CA PRO A 530 23.87 -40.95 0.25
C PRO A 530 22.33 -40.89 0.19
N ASP A 531 21.68 -42.01 0.45
CA ASP A 531 20.22 -42.06 0.67
C ASP A 531 19.86 -41.57 2.09
N GLU A 532 18.57 -41.32 2.35
CA GLU A 532 18.08 -40.67 3.59
C GLU A 532 18.57 -41.35 4.88
N GLU A 533 18.41 -42.67 5.01
CA GLU A 533 18.95 -43.44 6.14
C GLU A 533 20.49 -43.36 6.27
N GLN A 534 21.20 -43.30 5.15
CA GLN A 534 22.66 -43.29 5.13
C GLN A 534 23.16 -41.92 5.60
N PHE A 535 22.53 -40.85 5.12
CA PHE A 535 22.78 -39.49 5.58
C PHE A 535 22.44 -39.32 7.07
N ALA A 536 21.31 -39.87 7.53
CA ALA A 536 20.94 -39.91 8.96
C ALA A 536 22.02 -40.59 9.84
N LYS A 537 22.59 -41.71 9.37
CA LYS A 537 23.71 -42.40 10.04
C LYS A 537 24.96 -41.52 10.08
N MET A 538 25.32 -40.86 8.97
CA MET A 538 26.49 -39.97 8.88
C MET A 538 26.41 -38.75 9.80
N ILE A 539 25.25 -38.09 9.89
CA ILE A 539 25.07 -36.90 10.74
C ILE A 539 24.91 -37.24 12.24
N GLY A 540 24.86 -38.53 12.60
CA GLY A 540 24.70 -38.99 13.97
C GLY A 540 23.27 -38.84 14.50
N HIS A 541 22.25 -39.07 13.67
CA HIS A 541 20.85 -39.06 14.11
C HIS A 541 20.59 -40.18 15.12
N SER A 542 19.81 -39.89 16.17
CA SER A 542 19.59 -40.82 17.30
C SER A 542 18.78 -42.07 16.94
N ASP A 543 17.90 -41.95 15.94
CA ASP A 543 17.22 -43.07 15.27
C ASP A 543 17.29 -42.83 13.75
N PRO A 544 18.18 -43.51 13.01
CA PRO A 544 18.31 -43.28 11.57
C PRO A 544 17.19 -43.85 10.70
N ALA A 545 16.30 -44.70 11.23
CA ALA A 545 15.20 -45.30 10.48
C ALA A 545 13.91 -44.47 10.56
N ASN A 546 13.74 -43.70 11.65
CA ASN A 546 12.63 -42.76 11.84
C ASN A 546 13.07 -41.29 11.70
N ALA A 547 14.15 -41.02 10.97
CA ALA A 547 14.65 -39.66 10.73
C ALA A 547 13.79 -38.95 9.67
N GLU A 548 13.15 -37.82 10.04
CA GLU A 548 12.43 -36.96 9.10
C GLU A 548 13.44 -36.16 8.23
N ILE A 549 13.93 -36.81 7.19
CA ILE A 549 14.84 -36.25 6.17
C ILE A 549 14.14 -36.28 4.81
N GLU A 550 14.18 -35.15 4.10
CA GLU A 550 13.58 -34.97 2.78
C GLU A 550 14.65 -34.53 1.78
N ILE A 551 14.80 -35.25 0.67
CA ILE A 551 15.70 -34.90 -0.43
C ILE A 551 15.04 -33.88 -1.37
N LEU A 552 15.70 -32.73 -1.57
CA LEU A 552 15.26 -31.64 -2.43
C LEU A 552 16.28 -31.34 -3.55
N ASP A 553 15.76 -30.95 -4.71
CA ASP A 553 16.56 -30.39 -5.81
C ASP A 553 17.00 -28.95 -5.43
N PRO A 554 18.27 -28.56 -5.64
CA PRO A 554 18.74 -27.19 -5.41
C PRO A 554 17.91 -26.10 -6.10
N VAL A 555 17.30 -26.38 -7.25
CA VAL A 555 16.46 -25.44 -8.02
C VAL A 555 15.10 -25.22 -7.36
N ASP A 556 14.50 -26.25 -6.76
CA ASP A 556 13.23 -26.12 -6.03
C ASP A 556 13.45 -25.50 -4.64
N TRP A 557 14.57 -25.83 -3.99
CA TRP A 557 14.98 -25.22 -2.71
C TRP A 557 15.24 -23.70 -2.83
N ASP A 558 15.99 -23.26 -3.85
CA ASP A 558 16.20 -21.84 -4.14
C ASP A 558 15.47 -21.37 -5.41
N ALA A 559 14.16 -21.62 -5.47
CA ALA A 559 13.28 -21.17 -6.55
C ALA A 559 13.22 -19.64 -6.78
N ASN A 560 13.95 -18.84 -5.98
CA ASN A 560 14.09 -17.38 -6.13
C ASN A 560 15.50 -16.93 -6.58
N GLY A 561 16.52 -17.80 -6.61
CA GLY A 561 17.91 -17.45 -6.93
C GLY A 561 18.55 -16.53 -5.88
N THR A 562 18.26 -16.75 -4.60
CA THR A 562 18.73 -15.96 -3.45
C THR A 562 20.05 -16.48 -2.87
N TYR A 563 20.31 -17.78 -3.03
CA TYR A 563 21.47 -18.53 -2.53
C TYR A 563 22.26 -19.19 -3.68
N ALA A 564 22.13 -18.67 -4.90
CA ALA A 564 22.85 -19.16 -6.08
C ALA A 564 24.38 -19.16 -5.87
N ASP A 565 24.93 -18.24 -5.07
CA ASP A 565 26.35 -18.22 -4.68
C ASP A 565 26.74 -19.39 -3.75
N VAL A 566 25.83 -19.85 -2.89
CA VAL A 566 25.99 -21.08 -2.08
C VAL A 566 26.01 -22.31 -3.01
N VAL A 567 25.05 -22.41 -3.94
CA VAL A 567 24.95 -23.56 -4.86
C VAL A 567 26.12 -23.60 -5.85
N GLU A 568 26.54 -22.46 -6.40
CA GLU A 568 27.74 -22.35 -7.25
C GLU A 568 29.01 -22.76 -6.49
N ALA A 569 29.18 -22.33 -5.22
CA ALA A 569 30.32 -22.70 -4.40
C ALA A 569 30.39 -24.20 -4.08
N VAL A 570 29.24 -24.84 -3.81
CA VAL A 570 29.18 -26.31 -3.62
C VAL A 570 29.43 -27.04 -4.94
N THR A 571 28.86 -26.60 -6.06
CA THR A 571 29.11 -27.17 -7.39
C THR A 571 30.61 -27.09 -7.77
N GLN A 572 31.27 -25.97 -7.46
CA GLN A 572 32.70 -25.76 -7.68
C GLN A 572 33.55 -26.68 -6.78
N ALA A 573 33.14 -26.89 -5.51
CA ALA A 573 33.79 -27.83 -4.61
C ALA A 573 33.71 -29.29 -5.11
N GLY A 574 32.56 -29.68 -5.67
CA GLY A 574 32.31 -30.99 -6.27
C GLY A 574 32.97 -31.24 -7.63
N LYS A 575 33.64 -30.23 -8.22
CA LYS A 575 34.28 -30.29 -9.55
C LYS A 575 33.34 -30.74 -10.69
N GLY A 576 32.02 -30.52 -10.56
CA GLY A 576 31.01 -30.96 -11.53
C GLY A 576 30.28 -32.27 -11.19
N ASN A 577 30.52 -32.85 -9.99
CA ASN A 577 29.61 -33.83 -9.42
C ASN A 577 28.26 -33.20 -9.02
N ASP A 578 27.22 -34.01 -8.90
CA ASP A 578 25.87 -33.57 -8.53
C ASP A 578 25.84 -32.87 -7.16
N VAL A 579 24.90 -31.94 -7.00
CA VAL A 579 24.61 -31.22 -5.75
C VAL A 579 23.19 -31.56 -5.31
N ARG A 580 23.00 -31.86 -4.03
CA ARG A 580 21.70 -32.21 -3.44
C ARG A 580 21.48 -31.41 -2.16
N VAL A 581 20.22 -31.09 -1.87
CA VAL A 581 19.82 -30.46 -0.60
C VAL A 581 19.10 -31.50 0.25
N TYR A 582 19.55 -31.72 1.48
CA TYR A 582 18.80 -32.50 2.48
C TYR A 582 18.15 -31.54 3.47
N ARG A 583 16.84 -31.70 3.67
CA ARG A 583 16.06 -30.99 4.69
C ARG A 583 15.86 -31.93 5.87
N VAL A 584 16.50 -31.66 7.01
CA VAL A 584 16.52 -32.52 8.20
C VAL A 584 15.75 -31.85 9.33
N VAL A 585 14.66 -32.46 9.82
CA VAL A 585 13.95 -31.94 11.00
C VAL A 585 14.76 -32.21 12.27
N ARG A 586 14.83 -31.23 13.17
CA ARG A 586 15.65 -31.28 14.39
C ARG A 586 14.82 -31.26 15.68
N ASP A 587 14.00 -30.23 15.87
CA ASP A 587 13.12 -30.10 17.02
C ASP A 587 11.89 -29.21 16.72
N GLY A 588 10.73 -29.85 16.51
CA GLY A 588 9.41 -29.20 16.40
C GLY A 588 9.25 -28.30 15.17
N THR A 589 9.75 -27.07 15.25
CA THR A 589 9.72 -26.06 14.17
C THR A 589 11.10 -25.75 13.59
N ARG A 590 12.13 -26.51 13.99
CA ARG A 590 13.52 -26.32 13.53
C ARG A 590 13.94 -27.40 12.55
N VAL A 591 14.60 -26.94 11.50
CA VAL A 591 15.01 -27.75 10.35
C VAL A 591 16.40 -27.31 9.93
N GLU A 592 17.32 -28.24 9.67
CA GLU A 592 18.64 -27.93 9.09
C GLU A 592 18.64 -28.28 7.59
N TYR A 593 19.03 -27.31 6.77
CA TYR A 593 19.21 -27.50 5.33
C TYR A 593 20.69 -27.74 5.02
N TRP A 594 21.01 -28.85 4.35
CA TRP A 594 22.37 -29.27 4.03
C TRP A 594 22.56 -29.30 2.52
N VAL A 595 23.27 -28.31 1.96
CA VAL A 595 23.61 -28.22 0.53
C VAL A 595 24.98 -28.85 0.31
N VAL A 596 25.03 -30.04 -0.26
CA VAL A 596 26.26 -30.88 -0.27
C VAL A 596 26.50 -31.58 -1.61
N THR A 597 27.76 -31.97 -1.82
CA THR A 597 28.26 -32.74 -2.97
C THR A 597 29.37 -33.70 -2.53
N THR A 598 29.69 -34.69 -3.36
CA THR A 598 30.75 -35.68 -3.09
C THR A 598 32.08 -35.28 -3.71
N THR A 599 33.18 -35.48 -3.00
CA THR A 599 34.56 -35.29 -3.49
C THR A 599 35.44 -36.49 -3.16
N GLY A 600 36.54 -36.66 -3.91
CA GLY A 600 37.47 -37.78 -3.74
C GLY A 600 37.15 -38.99 -4.62
N GLU A 601 37.97 -40.04 -4.48
CA GLU A 601 37.87 -41.28 -5.27
C GLU A 601 37.19 -42.41 -4.48
N ARG A 602 36.80 -43.48 -5.18
CA ARG A 602 36.11 -44.65 -4.61
C ARG A 602 36.91 -45.24 -3.43
N GLY A 603 36.30 -45.30 -2.25
CA GLY A 603 36.93 -45.76 -1.00
C GLY A 603 37.69 -44.68 -0.20
N LYS A 604 37.79 -43.45 -0.71
CA LYS A 604 38.30 -42.26 0.03
C LYS A 604 37.40 -41.03 -0.19
N GLY A 605 36.11 -41.27 -0.41
CA GLY A 605 35.13 -40.21 -0.65
C GLY A 605 34.86 -39.36 0.59
N SER A 606 34.54 -38.09 0.39
CA SER A 606 34.05 -37.17 1.41
C SER A 606 32.82 -36.42 0.90
N LEU A 607 31.89 -36.12 1.80
CA LEU A 607 30.71 -35.30 1.57
C LEU A 607 31.00 -33.89 2.07
N VAL A 608 31.08 -32.92 1.16
CA VAL A 608 31.46 -31.53 1.46
C VAL A 608 30.35 -30.56 1.05
N GLY A 609 30.20 -29.47 1.79
CA GLY A 609 29.20 -28.46 1.47
C GLY A 609 28.99 -27.42 2.55
N LEU A 610 27.76 -26.91 2.61
CA LEU A 610 27.34 -25.86 3.53
C LEU A 610 25.98 -26.23 4.13
N LYS A 611 25.78 -26.00 5.43
CA LYS A 611 24.48 -26.14 6.09
C LYS A 611 23.99 -24.84 6.72
N ALA A 612 22.70 -24.70 6.94
CA ALA A 612 22.13 -23.63 7.74
C ALA A 612 20.90 -24.09 8.54
N LEU A 613 20.68 -23.47 9.71
CA LEU A 613 19.48 -23.68 10.52
C LEU A 613 18.33 -22.80 10.00
N ALA A 614 17.15 -23.40 9.92
CA ALA A 614 15.89 -22.76 9.59
C ALA A 614 14.87 -22.95 10.72
N VAL A 615 13.97 -21.97 10.83
CA VAL A 615 12.73 -22.10 11.61
C VAL A 615 11.55 -22.01 10.64
N GLU A 616 10.72 -23.05 10.62
CA GLU A 616 9.54 -23.20 9.77
C GLU A 616 8.25 -23.12 10.63
N SER A 617 7.27 -22.30 10.23
CA SER A 617 6.18 -21.82 11.11
C SER A 617 4.75 -22.02 10.57
#